data_AF-A0A6L3IHT3-F1
#
_entry.id   AF-A0A6L3IHT3-F1
#
_cell.length_a   1.000
_cell.length_b   1.000
_cell.length_c   1.000
_cell.angle_alpha   90.00
_cell.angle_beta   90.00
_cell.angle_gamma   90.00
#
_symmetry.space_group_name_H-M   'P 1'
#
loop_
_entity.id
_entity.type
_entity.pdbx_description
1 polymer ?
#
loop_
_entity_poly.entity_id
_entity_poly.type
_entity_poly.pdbx_seq_one_letter_code
_entity_poly.pdbx_strand_id
1 'polypeptide(L)'
;DNFKILEDGSIETRNAKIYGTVYAYEGKIGGFTIDSGRLYWKAGDYFGNDSRSLKLGVSQTDMEGIVDVSFNAATQGRFGVKAVGSNLGGAAIYASSKSSGQSYPISANTYAGYFDGGVHVNGAVYCGDILSNNYGTGWSLASDGTYSYRKGVSGTFQWAVKSDFITYNYTLEVVNGIVVKMTYI
;
A
#
# COMPACT_ATOMS: atom_id res chain seq x y z
N ASP A 1 -28.87 15.04 -40.99
CA ASP A 1 -28.13 16.18 -40.41
C ASP A 1 -27.08 15.73 -39.41
N ASN A 2 -26.03 16.54 -39.25
CA ASN A 2 -24.93 16.31 -38.30
C ASN A 2 -25.18 16.96 -36.93
N PHE A 3 -26.20 17.80 -36.81
CA PHE A 3 -26.64 18.44 -35.58
C PHE A 3 -28.14 18.68 -35.70
N LYS A 4 -28.92 18.25 -34.70
CA LYS A 4 -30.33 18.62 -34.56
C LYS A 4 -30.70 18.68 -33.08
N ILE A 5 -31.64 19.58 -32.77
CA ILE A 5 -32.34 19.63 -31.50
C ILE A 5 -33.69 18.95 -31.72
N LEU A 6 -34.01 17.95 -30.91
CA LEU A 6 -35.28 17.22 -30.99
C LEU A 6 -36.38 17.97 -30.23
N GLU A 7 -37.63 17.56 -30.43
CA GLU A 7 -38.79 18.14 -29.73
C GLU A 7 -38.74 17.92 -28.21
N ASP A 8 -38.03 16.88 -27.76
CA ASP A 8 -37.79 16.61 -26.33
C ASP A 8 -36.66 17.46 -25.72
N GLY A 9 -36.06 18.35 -26.50
CA GLY A 9 -34.96 19.23 -26.08
C GLY A 9 -33.57 18.58 -26.09
N SER A 10 -33.46 17.30 -26.46
CA SER A 10 -32.17 16.63 -26.60
C SER A 10 -31.43 17.07 -27.87
N ILE A 11 -30.10 16.90 -27.85
CA ILE A 11 -29.22 17.24 -28.97
C ILE A 11 -28.66 15.96 -29.58
N GLU A 12 -28.99 15.69 -30.85
CA GLU A 12 -28.32 14.65 -31.64
C GLU A 12 -27.23 15.29 -32.50
N THR A 13 -25.97 14.90 -32.26
CA THR A 13 -24.83 15.33 -33.07
C THR A 13 -24.08 14.16 -33.66
N ARG A 14 -23.54 14.34 -34.87
CA ARG A 14 -22.62 13.42 -35.53
C ARG A 14 -21.32 14.18 -35.81
N ASN A 15 -20.20 13.63 -35.32
CA ASN A 15 -18.84 14.18 -35.48
C ASN A 15 -18.54 15.49 -34.71
N ALA A 16 -19.08 15.65 -33.49
CA ALA A 16 -18.77 16.81 -32.65
C ALA A 16 -17.31 16.80 -32.15
N LYS A 17 -16.62 17.95 -32.27
CA LYS A 17 -15.38 18.26 -31.55
C LYS A 17 -15.68 19.38 -30.57
N ILE A 18 -15.57 19.10 -29.27
CA ILE A 18 -15.83 20.08 -28.22
C ILE A 18 -14.48 20.56 -27.68
N TYR A 19 -14.21 21.84 -27.86
CA TYR A 19 -13.09 22.53 -27.23
C TYR A 19 -13.66 23.44 -26.14
N GLY A 20 -13.26 23.25 -24.89
CA GLY A 20 -13.82 23.95 -23.72
C GLY A 20 -14.40 22.99 -22.69
N THR A 21 -15.24 23.51 -21.79
CA THR A 21 -15.79 22.75 -20.67
C THR A 21 -17.17 22.17 -21.01
N VAL A 22 -17.41 20.93 -20.58
CA VAL A 22 -18.72 20.27 -20.64
C VAL A 22 -19.21 20.05 -19.20
N TYR A 23 -20.40 20.58 -18.87
CA TYR A 23 -21.07 20.33 -17.61
C TYR A 23 -22.10 19.21 -17.79
N ALA A 24 -21.90 18.10 -17.09
CA ALA A 24 -22.81 16.96 -17.08
C ALA A 24 -23.07 16.54 -15.63
N TYR A 25 -24.34 16.60 -15.22
CA TYR A 25 -24.78 16.15 -13.89
C TYR A 25 -24.77 14.61 -13.79
N GLU A 26 -25.16 13.98 -14.88
CA GLU A 26 -25.08 12.56 -15.14
C GLU A 26 -24.67 12.38 -16.60
N GLY A 27 -24.06 11.26 -16.93
CA GLY A 27 -23.71 11.01 -18.32
C GLY A 27 -22.80 9.84 -18.50
N LYS A 28 -22.69 9.39 -19.75
CA LYS A 28 -21.74 8.35 -20.13
C LYS A 28 -20.65 9.00 -20.99
N ILE A 29 -19.45 9.13 -20.45
CA ILE A 29 -18.27 9.57 -21.22
C ILE A 29 -17.36 8.37 -21.43
N GLY A 30 -17.29 7.90 -22.68
CA GLY A 30 -16.40 6.80 -23.04
C GLY A 30 -16.60 5.52 -22.20
N GLY A 31 -17.83 5.28 -21.74
CA GLY A 31 -18.17 4.14 -20.87
C GLY A 31 -18.07 4.41 -19.36
N PHE A 32 -17.47 5.52 -18.92
CA PHE A 32 -17.56 5.98 -17.52
C PHE A 32 -18.91 6.62 -17.27
N THR A 33 -19.56 6.17 -16.21
CA THR A 33 -20.67 6.91 -15.65
C THR A 33 -20.08 8.11 -14.92
N ILE A 34 -20.48 9.30 -15.34
CA ILE A 34 -20.46 10.46 -14.46
C ILE A 34 -21.61 10.21 -13.51
N ASP A 35 -21.25 9.65 -12.37
CA ASP A 35 -22.16 9.46 -11.26
C ASP A 35 -21.57 10.17 -10.08
N SER A 36 -22.37 11.05 -9.48
CA SER A 36 -22.05 11.58 -8.16
C SER A 36 -20.66 12.24 -8.08
N GLY A 37 -20.28 12.95 -9.15
CA GLY A 37 -19.00 13.66 -9.26
C GLY A 37 -17.76 12.79 -9.49
N ARG A 38 -17.91 11.51 -9.81
CA ARG A 38 -16.82 10.60 -10.18
C ARG A 38 -16.81 10.32 -11.66
N LEU A 39 -15.61 10.10 -12.20
CA LEU A 39 -15.48 9.16 -13.30
C LEU A 39 -15.46 7.79 -12.69
N TYR A 40 -16.63 7.19 -12.79
CA TYR A 40 -16.92 5.93 -12.15
C TYR A 40 -17.23 4.90 -13.23
N TRP A 41 -16.54 3.79 -13.20
CA TRP A 41 -16.79 2.69 -14.10
C TRP A 41 -17.15 1.44 -13.31
N LYS A 42 -18.26 0.78 -13.70
CA LYS A 42 -18.76 -0.49 -13.17
C LYS A 42 -18.86 -1.49 -14.31
N ALA A 43 -18.57 -2.75 -14.01
CA ALA A 43 -19.01 -3.90 -14.79
C ALA A 43 -19.61 -4.94 -13.84
N GLY A 44 -20.74 -5.52 -14.23
CA GLY A 44 -21.44 -6.54 -13.44
C GLY A 44 -20.84 -7.93 -13.59
N ASP A 45 -21.00 -8.78 -12.57
CA ASP A 45 -20.76 -10.21 -12.67
C ASP A 45 -21.95 -10.95 -13.34
N TYR A 46 -21.79 -12.27 -13.55
CA TYR A 46 -22.80 -13.14 -14.18
C TYR A 46 -24.13 -13.24 -13.39
N PHE A 47 -24.11 -12.91 -12.09
CA PHE A 47 -25.27 -12.93 -11.21
C PHE A 47 -25.87 -11.53 -10.97
N GLY A 48 -25.31 -10.51 -11.62
CA GLY A 48 -25.81 -9.13 -11.59
C GLY A 48 -25.25 -8.26 -10.45
N ASN A 49 -24.21 -8.68 -9.73
CA ASN A 49 -23.55 -7.86 -8.70
C ASN A 49 -22.36 -7.08 -9.25
N ASP A 50 -21.88 -6.08 -8.50
CA ASP A 50 -20.68 -5.33 -8.84
C ASP A 50 -19.43 -6.22 -8.72
N SER A 51 -18.73 -6.44 -9.84
CA SER A 51 -17.53 -7.29 -9.88
C SER A 51 -16.24 -6.50 -9.64
N ARG A 52 -16.17 -5.26 -10.17
CA ARG A 52 -14.98 -4.41 -10.21
C ARG A 52 -15.36 -2.94 -10.35
N SER A 53 -14.48 -2.07 -9.86
CA SER A 53 -14.56 -0.63 -10.07
C SER A 53 -13.19 0.01 -10.19
N LEU A 54 -13.17 1.09 -10.97
CA LEU A 54 -12.12 2.09 -10.93
C LEU A 54 -12.80 3.43 -10.65
N LYS A 55 -12.39 4.03 -9.54
CA LYS A 55 -12.85 5.35 -9.13
C LYS A 55 -11.71 6.32 -9.39
N LEU A 56 -11.88 7.15 -10.42
CA LEU A 56 -11.05 8.33 -10.61
C LEU A 56 -11.89 9.49 -10.09
N GLY A 57 -11.78 9.68 -8.77
CA GLY A 57 -12.74 10.40 -7.94
C GLY A 57 -13.28 9.50 -6.81
N VAL A 58 -14.08 10.06 -5.90
CA VAL A 58 -14.39 9.44 -4.59
C VAL A 58 -15.73 8.70 -4.55
N SER A 59 -15.75 7.42 -4.14
CA SER A 59 -16.99 6.64 -3.94
C SER A 59 -18.01 7.33 -3.03
N GLN A 60 -19.32 7.16 -3.23
CA GLN A 60 -20.33 7.52 -2.23
C GLN A 60 -20.73 6.32 -1.33
N THR A 61 -20.30 5.07 -1.59
CA THR A 61 -20.80 3.90 -0.83
C THR A 61 -19.83 2.71 -0.48
N ASP A 62 -18.90 2.14 -1.30
CA ASP A 62 -18.31 0.78 -0.97
C ASP A 62 -16.79 0.46 -1.29
N MET A 63 -16.30 -0.71 -0.78
CA MET A 63 -14.91 -1.23 -0.54
C MET A 63 -13.97 -1.43 -1.76
N GLU A 64 -13.41 -0.33 -2.28
CA GLU A 64 -12.46 -0.37 -3.41
C GLU A 64 -11.27 0.58 -3.17
N GLY A 65 -10.14 0.34 -3.85
CA GLY A 65 -9.00 1.25 -3.81
C GLY A 65 -9.33 2.57 -4.49
N ILE A 66 -9.21 3.68 -3.74
CA ILE A 66 -9.63 5.02 -4.20
C ILE A 66 -8.71 5.60 -5.29
N VAL A 67 -7.47 5.14 -5.38
CA VAL A 67 -6.49 5.57 -6.39
C VAL A 67 -5.79 4.33 -6.90
N ASP A 68 -6.11 3.91 -8.12
CA ASP A 68 -5.45 2.79 -8.80
C ASP A 68 -4.47 3.34 -9.85
N VAL A 69 -3.22 2.88 -9.78
CA VAL A 69 -2.13 3.38 -10.60
C VAL A 69 -1.40 2.17 -11.21
N SER A 70 -1.58 1.97 -12.51
CA SER A 70 -1.08 0.80 -13.25
C SER A 70 -0.25 1.22 -14.46
N PHE A 71 0.80 0.45 -14.76
CA PHE A 71 1.75 0.71 -15.85
C PHE A 71 2.16 -0.59 -16.54
N ASN A 72 2.65 -0.49 -17.78
CA ASN A 72 3.12 -1.64 -18.55
C ASN A 72 4.62 -1.55 -18.84
N ALA A 73 5.21 -2.67 -19.26
CA ALA A 73 6.65 -2.82 -19.48
C ALA A 73 7.16 -2.25 -20.82
N ALA A 74 6.31 -1.65 -21.65
CA ALA A 74 6.64 -1.29 -23.03
C ALA A 74 7.38 0.05 -23.18
N THR A 75 7.53 0.83 -22.10
CA THR A 75 8.18 2.15 -22.11
C THR A 75 9.18 2.23 -20.96
N GLN A 76 10.34 2.86 -21.14
CA GLN A 76 11.25 3.16 -20.01
C GLN A 76 10.80 4.45 -19.32
N GLY A 77 10.50 4.38 -18.02
CA GLY A 77 10.04 5.55 -17.25
C GLY A 77 9.94 5.30 -15.76
N ARG A 78 9.92 6.38 -14.97
CA ARG A 78 9.67 6.33 -13.52
C ARG A 78 8.17 6.34 -13.30
N PHE A 79 7.56 5.19 -13.51
CA PHE A 79 6.12 5.03 -13.34
C PHE A 79 5.78 4.74 -11.88
N GLY A 80 4.78 5.42 -11.33
CA GLY A 80 4.36 5.24 -9.95
C GLY A 80 3.48 6.37 -9.44
N VAL A 81 3.05 6.23 -8.19
CA VAL A 81 2.69 7.39 -7.37
C VAL A 81 3.98 7.99 -6.84
N LYS A 82 4.36 9.16 -7.35
CA LYS A 82 5.46 9.95 -6.77
C LYS A 82 4.89 10.86 -5.69
N ALA A 83 5.21 10.57 -4.43
CA ALA A 83 4.98 11.46 -3.29
C ALA A 83 6.32 11.98 -2.79
N VAL A 84 6.51 13.30 -2.78
CA VAL A 84 7.74 13.94 -2.28
C VAL A 84 7.36 15.08 -1.35
N GLY A 85 7.95 15.07 -0.16
CA GLY A 85 7.75 16.08 0.86
C GLY A 85 7.01 15.55 2.09
N SER A 86 7.29 16.15 3.23
CA SER A 86 6.67 15.92 4.53
C SER A 86 7.09 17.06 5.48
N ASN A 87 6.37 17.27 6.59
CA ASN A 87 6.66 18.30 7.59
C ASN A 87 7.21 17.68 8.90
N LEU A 88 7.56 18.49 9.90
CA LEU A 88 7.89 18.03 11.26
C LEU A 88 6.77 17.11 11.78
N GLY A 89 7.09 15.85 12.09
CA GLY A 89 6.10 14.85 12.50
C GLY A 89 5.27 14.26 11.36
N GLY A 90 5.70 14.36 10.10
CA GLY A 90 4.96 13.90 8.93
C GLY A 90 5.58 12.73 8.16
N ALA A 91 4.83 12.19 7.19
CA ALA A 91 5.32 11.25 6.20
C ALA A 91 4.83 11.58 4.79
N ALA A 92 5.61 11.26 3.75
CA ALA A 92 5.18 11.45 2.37
C ALA A 92 4.02 10.51 1.99
N ILE A 93 4.01 9.31 2.58
CA ILE A 93 2.90 8.37 2.56
C ILE A 93 2.61 7.97 4.01
N TYR A 94 1.36 8.16 4.44
CA TYR A 94 0.88 7.71 5.74
C TYR A 94 -0.32 6.78 5.55
N ALA A 95 -0.33 5.64 6.23
CA ALA A 95 -1.48 4.73 6.24
C ALA A 95 -1.65 4.08 7.61
N SER A 96 -2.88 3.82 8.00
CA SER A 96 -3.22 3.11 9.25
C SER A 96 -4.32 2.10 8.98
N SER A 97 -4.19 0.91 9.60
CA SER A 97 -5.25 -0.11 9.57
C SER A 97 -6.31 0.11 10.65
N LYS A 98 -6.09 1.08 11.55
CA LYS A 98 -7.01 1.37 12.64
C LYS A 98 -8.05 2.37 12.17
N SER A 99 -9.31 2.16 12.56
CA SER A 99 -10.38 3.15 12.41
C SER A 99 -10.35 4.23 13.51
N SER A 100 -9.65 3.99 14.63
CA SER A 100 -9.44 4.95 15.73
C SER A 100 -8.15 4.66 16.52
N GLY A 101 -7.58 5.69 17.16
CA GLY A 101 -6.34 5.58 17.95
C GLY A 101 -5.08 5.48 17.09
N GLN A 102 -5.11 6.13 15.93
CA GLN A 102 -3.98 6.13 15.02
C GLN A 102 -2.78 6.88 15.59
N SER A 103 -1.57 6.39 15.33
CA SER A 103 -0.31 7.05 15.71
C SER A 103 0.29 7.85 14.55
N TYR A 104 1.13 8.83 14.86
CA TYR A 104 1.80 9.69 13.88
C TYR A 104 3.27 9.86 14.28
N PRO A 105 4.16 10.18 13.32
CA PRO A 105 5.53 10.56 13.65
C PRO A 105 5.57 11.72 14.67
N ILE A 106 6.48 11.66 15.63
CA ILE A 106 6.72 12.79 16.56
C ILE A 106 7.43 13.93 15.84
N SER A 107 7.34 15.16 16.35
CA SER A 107 7.90 16.37 15.70
C SER A 107 9.39 16.28 15.36
N ALA A 108 10.15 15.47 16.10
CA ALA A 108 11.56 15.22 15.87
C ALA A 108 11.86 14.28 14.68
N ASN A 109 10.83 13.67 14.08
CA ASN A 109 10.98 12.64 13.07
C ASN A 109 10.06 12.89 11.87
N THR A 110 10.60 12.63 10.68
CA THR A 110 9.89 12.80 9.41
C THR A 110 10.28 11.65 8.48
N TYR A 111 9.31 11.05 7.79
CA TYR A 111 9.52 9.80 7.02
C TYR A 111 9.06 9.90 5.55
N ALA A 112 9.55 9.00 4.71
CA ALA A 112 8.96 8.79 3.38
C ALA A 112 7.67 7.96 3.47
N GLY A 113 7.62 6.98 4.39
CA GLY A 113 6.46 6.18 4.69
C GLY A 113 6.30 5.98 6.21
N TYR A 114 5.09 6.16 6.74
CA TYR A 114 4.74 5.79 8.12
C TYR A 114 3.46 4.96 8.10
N PHE A 115 3.56 3.71 8.58
CA PHE A 115 2.47 2.76 8.59
C PHE A 115 2.10 2.45 10.04
N ASP A 116 0.94 2.95 10.49
CA ASP A 116 0.42 2.71 11.84
C ASP A 116 -0.44 1.45 11.85
N GLY A 117 0.22 0.31 12.03
CA GLY A 117 -0.40 -1.01 12.00
C GLY A 117 0.56 -2.05 11.47
N GLY A 118 0.05 -3.25 11.20
CA GLY A 118 0.82 -4.30 10.56
C GLY A 118 1.07 -3.97 9.09
N VAL A 119 2.33 -4.01 8.66
CA VAL A 119 2.68 -4.04 7.24
C VAL A 119 3.03 -5.47 6.87
N HIS A 120 2.16 -6.11 6.09
CA HIS A 120 2.49 -7.41 5.50
C HIS A 120 3.24 -7.18 4.19
N VAL A 121 4.47 -7.66 4.12
CA VAL A 121 5.24 -7.71 2.87
C VAL A 121 5.37 -9.17 2.45
N ASN A 122 4.66 -9.56 1.40
CA ASN A 122 4.79 -10.88 0.82
C ASN A 122 5.97 -10.87 -0.16
N GLY A 123 7.18 -10.94 0.39
CA GLY A 123 8.43 -10.83 -0.36
C GLY A 123 9.57 -10.30 0.48
N ALA A 124 10.65 -9.88 -0.19
CA ALA A 124 11.81 -9.34 0.47
C ALA A 124 11.62 -7.85 0.81
N VAL A 125 12.14 -7.45 1.97
CA VAL A 125 12.36 -6.05 2.34
C VAL A 125 13.86 -5.80 2.33
N TYR A 126 14.30 -4.89 1.47
CA TYR A 126 15.71 -4.46 1.40
C TYR A 126 15.85 -3.08 2.04
N CYS A 127 16.71 -2.99 3.04
CA CYS A 127 16.99 -1.74 3.75
C CYS A 127 18.43 -1.78 4.30
N GLY A 128 19.03 -0.61 4.50
CA GLY A 128 20.38 -0.50 5.04
C GLY A 128 20.43 -0.94 6.51
N ASP A 129 19.51 -0.40 7.31
CA ASP A 129 19.39 -0.68 8.75
C ASP A 129 17.97 -1.14 9.10
N ILE A 130 17.88 -2.13 10.00
CA ILE A 130 16.63 -2.55 10.62
C ILE A 130 16.71 -2.32 12.12
N LEU A 131 15.99 -1.31 12.60
CA LEU A 131 15.76 -1.07 14.02
C LEU A 131 14.43 -1.71 14.40
N SER A 132 14.49 -2.84 15.10
CA SER A 132 13.27 -3.51 15.53
C SER A 132 13.36 -3.93 16.98
N ASN A 133 12.26 -3.71 17.69
CA ASN A 133 12.10 -4.14 19.07
C ASN A 133 11.87 -5.65 19.16
N ASN A 134 11.28 -6.31 18.16
CA ASN A 134 11.02 -7.75 18.18
C ASN A 134 11.08 -8.37 16.78
N TYR A 135 11.69 -9.54 16.64
CA TYR A 135 11.61 -10.36 15.42
C TYR A 135 10.80 -11.63 15.65
N GLY A 136 10.17 -12.13 14.59
CA GLY A 136 9.55 -13.45 14.57
C GLY A 136 10.30 -14.40 13.65
N THR A 137 10.64 -15.61 14.11
CA THR A 137 11.35 -16.63 13.32
C THR A 137 10.42 -17.80 13.02
N GLY A 138 9.62 -17.65 11.96
CA GLY A 138 8.59 -18.60 11.55
C GLY A 138 7.19 -18.10 11.95
N TRP A 139 6.26 -18.17 11.00
CA TRP A 139 4.91 -17.61 11.14
C TRP A 139 3.87 -18.38 10.33
N SER A 140 2.60 -18.18 10.68
CA SER A 140 1.43 -18.63 9.93
C SER A 140 0.33 -17.56 9.98
N LEU A 141 -0.41 -17.41 8.88
CA LEU A 141 -1.56 -16.52 8.77
C LEU A 141 -2.84 -17.36 8.69
N ALA A 142 -3.76 -17.16 9.64
CA ALA A 142 -5.06 -17.81 9.63
C ALA A 142 -6.03 -17.11 8.66
N SER A 143 -7.11 -17.80 8.28
CA SER A 143 -8.11 -17.30 7.32
C SER A 143 -8.87 -16.05 7.79
N ASP A 144 -8.84 -15.76 9.09
CA ASP A 144 -9.43 -14.59 9.73
C ASP A 144 -8.48 -13.36 9.76
N GLY A 145 -7.27 -13.49 9.20
CA GLY A 145 -6.25 -12.44 9.20
C GLY A 145 -5.37 -12.43 10.45
N THR A 146 -5.53 -13.39 11.38
CA THR A 146 -4.70 -13.49 12.58
C THR A 146 -3.31 -14.03 12.26
N TYR A 147 -2.28 -13.31 12.70
CA TYR A 147 -0.87 -13.72 12.56
C TYR A 147 -0.39 -14.44 13.81
N SER A 148 0.14 -15.65 13.63
CA SER A 148 0.91 -16.35 14.66
C SER A 148 2.38 -16.40 14.25
N TYR A 149 3.29 -16.16 15.19
CA TYR A 149 4.73 -16.27 14.92
C TYR A 149 5.49 -16.75 16.15
N ARG A 150 6.66 -17.36 15.94
CA ARG A 150 7.60 -17.66 17.03
C ARG A 150 8.40 -16.41 17.30
N LYS A 151 8.24 -15.83 18.49
CA LYS A 151 9.03 -14.67 18.91
C LYS A 151 10.53 -15.03 18.94
N GLY A 152 11.36 -14.12 18.47
CA GLY A 152 12.81 -14.22 18.47
C GLY A 152 13.33 -14.33 19.90
N VAL A 153 14.39 -15.11 20.05
CA VAL A 153 15.00 -15.36 21.36
C VAL A 153 15.88 -14.19 21.79
N SER A 154 15.93 -13.94 23.09
CA SER A 154 16.86 -13.02 23.72
C SER A 154 17.70 -13.79 24.72
N GLY A 155 19.02 -13.64 24.67
CA GLY A 155 19.91 -14.34 25.58
C GLY A 155 21.37 -14.32 25.16
N THR A 156 22.20 -14.81 26.06
CA THR A 156 23.62 -15.03 25.83
C THR A 156 23.85 -16.52 25.62
N PHE A 157 24.38 -16.88 24.47
CA PHE A 157 24.69 -18.26 24.09
C PHE A 157 26.18 -18.46 24.13
N GLN A 158 26.63 -19.49 24.84
CA GLN A 158 28.05 -19.79 25.00
C GLN A 158 28.35 -21.19 24.49
N TRP A 159 29.46 -21.35 23.77
CA TRP A 159 29.93 -22.65 23.32
C TRP A 159 31.45 -22.69 23.22
N ALA A 160 32.00 -23.90 23.21
CA ALA A 160 33.42 -24.15 23.09
C ALA A 160 33.70 -24.99 21.84
N VAL A 161 34.69 -24.61 21.05
CA VAL A 161 35.19 -25.36 19.89
C VAL A 161 36.57 -25.91 20.22
N LYS A 162 36.75 -27.23 20.14
CA LYS A 162 38.06 -27.87 20.35
C LYS A 162 38.78 -28.04 19.00
N SER A 163 40.03 -27.60 18.93
CA SER A 163 40.95 -27.87 17.82
C SER A 163 42.22 -28.46 18.41
N ASP A 164 42.44 -29.75 18.16
CA ASP A 164 43.54 -30.54 18.71
C ASP A 164 43.76 -30.30 20.22
N PHE A 165 44.73 -29.46 20.58
CA PHE A 165 45.14 -29.16 21.95
C PHE A 165 44.59 -27.84 22.49
N ILE A 166 43.83 -27.06 21.71
CA ILE A 166 43.33 -25.74 22.07
C ILE A 166 41.78 -25.75 22.10
N THR A 167 41.22 -25.14 23.13
CA THR A 167 39.77 -24.87 23.23
C THR A 167 39.51 -23.39 23.04
N TYR A 168 38.60 -23.07 22.12
CA TYR A 168 38.17 -21.72 21.80
C TYR A 168 36.76 -21.49 22.38
N ASN A 169 36.60 -20.54 23.29
CA ASN A 169 35.28 -20.24 23.85
C ASN A 169 34.66 -19.04 23.12
N TYR A 170 33.38 -19.14 22.83
CA TYR A 170 32.62 -18.10 22.15
C TYR A 170 31.40 -17.73 22.96
N THR A 171 31.04 -16.45 22.86
CA THR A 171 29.78 -15.92 23.36
C THR A 171 29.08 -15.14 22.27
N LEU A 172 27.78 -15.40 22.12
CA LEU A 172 26.87 -14.71 21.22
C LEU A 172 25.74 -14.08 22.02
N GLU A 173 25.58 -12.77 21.90
CA GLU A 173 24.45 -12.06 22.48
C GLU A 173 23.40 -11.80 21.41
N VAL A 174 22.18 -12.27 21.68
CA VAL A 174 21.03 -12.09 20.80
C VAL A 174 19.96 -11.31 21.56
N VAL A 175 19.39 -10.28 20.91
CA VAL A 175 18.28 -9.49 21.43
C VAL A 175 17.12 -9.55 20.45
N ASN A 176 16.03 -10.18 20.92
CA ASN A 176 14.78 -10.39 20.20
C ASN A 176 14.97 -10.97 18.80
N GLY A 177 15.93 -11.89 18.64
CA GLY A 177 16.28 -12.53 17.38
C GLY A 177 17.39 -11.85 16.56
N ILE A 178 17.90 -10.68 16.97
CA ILE A 178 19.06 -10.04 16.32
C ILE A 178 20.33 -10.37 17.08
N VAL A 179 21.38 -10.80 16.38
CA VAL A 179 22.73 -10.86 16.95
C VAL A 179 23.24 -9.43 17.15
N VAL A 180 23.48 -9.05 18.40
CA VAL A 180 23.97 -7.70 18.74
C VAL A 180 25.46 -7.69 19.09
N LYS A 181 26.02 -8.85 19.47
CA LYS A 181 27.43 -8.98 19.84
C LYS A 181 27.91 -10.42 19.68
N MET A 182 29.16 -10.56 19.23
CA MET A 182 29.89 -11.84 19.26
C MET A 182 31.28 -11.59 19.85
N THR A 183 31.73 -12.44 20.76
CA THR A 183 33.02 -12.30 21.42
C THR A 183 33.71 -13.65 21.56
N TYR A 184 35.03 -13.61 21.36
CA TYR A 184 35.95 -14.71 21.63
C TYR A 184 36.51 -14.56 23.06
N ILE A 185 36.45 -15.64 23.85
CA ILE A 185 36.89 -15.70 25.26
C ILE A 185 38.09 -16.65 25.38
#